data_AF-A0A356MLA0-F1
#
_entry.id   AF-A0A356MLA0-F1
#
_cell.length_a   1.000
_cell.length_b   1.000
_cell.length_c   1.000
_cell.angle_alpha   90.00
_cell.angle_beta   90.00
_cell.angle_gamma   90.00
#
_symmetry.space_group_name_H-M   'P 1'
#
loop_
_entity.id
_entity.type
_entity.pdbx_description
1 polymer ?
#
loop_
_entity_poly.entity_id
_entity_poly.type
_entity_poly.pdbx_seq_one_letter_code
_entity_poly.pdbx_strand_id
1 'polypeptide(L)'
;MDKLKELRIVDNFYQTSAFYPMPTILIGTVSENGKTNLGAYSLCFPYYIAGKDYYAMILECRNSSNTAQNILRTKKATLNFIPDNRKYFKEAVRLGFPGETTDEKMKDCLFTLIDSEISPDRPKIIAESYQVFECTWDDTLEDAYHDKAGNLEGYEPPYRNFNGITSKFGAHFILKIDKILMQEKYHNAIINGVKASCFPRVPVDYGYRDSTNFWYTKFSRPISEKIPKKDNDIKSVIYAASRIDPDVKFTEEACAKLVKIPRVFLKMALTQMVKIAKEENISLIDEKSLEIINDKRRKEKKNQ
;
A
#
# COMPACT_ATOMS: atom_id res chain seq x y z
N MET A 1 -23.46 26.79 -11.83
CA MET A 1 -22.48 25.73 -12.19
C MET A 1 -21.61 26.28 -13.29
N ASP A 2 -20.30 26.30 -13.08
CA ASP A 2 -19.36 26.72 -14.11
C ASP A 2 -19.25 25.64 -15.19
N LYS A 3 -19.14 26.06 -16.46
CA LYS A 3 -18.92 25.14 -17.58
C LYS A 3 -17.47 24.65 -17.54
N LEU A 4 -17.26 23.35 -17.73
CA LEU A 4 -15.93 22.78 -17.92
C LEU A 4 -15.27 23.40 -19.16
N LYS A 5 -13.97 23.67 -19.06
CA LYS A 5 -13.15 24.23 -20.16
C LYS A 5 -12.07 23.23 -20.56
N GLU A 6 -11.78 23.21 -21.85
CA GLU A 6 -10.66 22.44 -22.40
C GLU A 6 -9.32 22.97 -21.87
N LEU A 7 -8.37 22.05 -21.68
CA LEU A 7 -6.99 22.32 -21.29
C LEU A 7 -6.07 21.46 -22.15
N ARG A 8 -4.92 22.01 -22.54
CA ARG A 8 -3.89 21.29 -23.30
C ARG A 8 -3.28 20.12 -22.50
N ILE A 9 -2.91 19.06 -23.22
CA ILE A 9 -2.12 17.93 -22.69
C ILE A 9 -0.66 18.17 -23.06
N VAL A 10 0.23 18.17 -22.07
CA VAL A 10 1.69 18.32 -22.27
C VAL A 10 2.45 17.28 -21.44
N ASP A 11 3.76 17.16 -21.67
CA ASP A 11 4.63 16.27 -20.90
C ASP A 11 4.55 16.53 -19.38
N ASN A 12 4.77 15.46 -18.60
CA ASN A 12 4.47 15.43 -17.16
C ASN A 12 3.02 15.86 -16.86
N PHE A 13 2.08 15.40 -17.68
CA PHE A 13 0.67 15.83 -17.69
C PHE A 13 0.02 15.86 -16.30
N TYR A 14 0.39 14.95 -15.40
CA TYR A 14 -0.17 14.87 -14.05
C TYR A 14 0.20 16.09 -13.17
N GLN A 15 1.29 16.80 -13.50
CA GLN A 15 1.73 18.04 -12.86
C GLN A 15 1.28 19.29 -13.63
N THR A 16 1.23 19.22 -14.95
CA THR A 16 1.07 20.40 -15.84
C THR A 16 -0.32 20.53 -16.45
N SER A 17 -1.04 19.41 -16.58
CA SER A 17 -2.34 19.30 -17.25
C SER A 17 -3.46 18.74 -16.36
N ALA A 18 -3.21 18.46 -15.07
CA ALA A 18 -4.22 17.92 -14.17
C ALA A 18 -4.01 18.33 -12.71
N PHE A 19 -5.09 18.60 -11.98
CA PHE A 19 -5.07 18.60 -10.51
C PHE A 19 -5.26 17.16 -10.00
N TYR A 20 -4.21 16.36 -10.11
CA TYR A 20 -4.23 14.96 -9.72
C TYR A 20 -3.70 14.80 -8.28
N PRO A 21 -4.53 14.31 -7.33
CA PRO A 21 -4.09 14.10 -5.95
C PRO A 21 -3.20 12.87 -5.88
N MET A 22 -2.02 13.01 -5.28
CA MET A 22 -1.05 11.92 -5.20
C MET A 22 -0.62 11.66 -3.75
N PRO A 23 -0.31 10.40 -3.39
CA PRO A 23 0.30 10.10 -2.10
C PRO A 23 1.71 10.70 -2.02
N THR A 24 2.18 11.00 -0.81
CA THR A 24 3.60 11.33 -0.58
C THR A 24 4.29 10.12 0.05
N ILE A 25 5.14 9.44 -0.73
CA ILE A 25 5.83 8.22 -0.30
C ILE A 25 7.34 8.43 -0.45
N LEU A 26 8.11 7.95 0.52
CA LEU A 26 9.56 7.81 0.40
C LEU A 26 9.89 6.36 0.06
N ILE A 27 10.47 6.15 -1.11
CA ILE A 27 10.88 4.83 -1.55
C ILE A 27 12.33 4.60 -1.12
N GLY A 28 12.53 3.59 -0.29
CA GLY A 28 13.85 3.09 0.10
C GLY A 28 14.34 2.04 -0.87
N THR A 29 15.61 2.12 -1.25
CA THR A 29 16.31 1.16 -2.13
C THR A 29 17.75 0.95 -1.65
N VAL A 30 18.45 -0.06 -2.15
CA VAL A 30 19.85 -0.33 -1.77
C VAL A 30 20.82 0.13 -2.87
N SER A 31 21.72 1.05 -2.54
CA SER A 31 22.77 1.54 -3.43
C SER A 31 23.88 0.51 -3.64
N GLU A 32 24.82 0.79 -4.56
CA GLU A 32 25.92 -0.12 -4.91
C GLU A 32 26.84 -0.44 -3.73
N ASN A 33 27.01 0.52 -2.82
CA ASN A 33 27.78 0.35 -1.58
C ASN A 33 26.97 -0.29 -0.44
N GLY A 34 25.78 -0.85 -0.71
CA GLY A 34 24.93 -1.52 0.28
C GLY A 34 24.18 -0.59 1.24
N LYS A 35 24.26 0.74 1.06
CA LYS A 35 23.53 1.70 1.90
C LYS A 35 22.09 1.90 1.42
N THR A 36 21.23 2.37 2.31
CA THR A 36 19.85 2.74 1.95
C THR A 36 19.82 4.11 1.29
N ASN A 37 19.23 4.20 0.11
CA ASN A 37 18.89 5.43 -0.59
C ASN A 37 17.39 5.69 -0.48
N LEU A 38 16.99 6.92 -0.14
CA LEU A 38 15.60 7.36 -0.16
C LEU A 38 15.32 8.27 -1.37
N GLY A 39 14.13 8.16 -1.97
CA GLY A 39 13.63 9.12 -2.94
C GLY A 39 12.13 9.37 -2.76
N ALA A 40 11.68 10.59 -3.02
CA ALA A 40 10.27 10.95 -2.93
C ALA A 40 9.52 10.64 -4.24
N TYR A 41 8.41 9.92 -4.12
CA TYR A 41 7.57 9.52 -5.24
C TYR A 41 6.10 9.69 -4.91
N SER A 42 5.36 10.14 -5.92
CA SER A 42 3.91 10.36 -5.83
C SER A 42 3.14 9.45 -6.81
N LEU A 43 3.80 8.94 -7.85
CA LEU A 43 3.23 7.98 -8.80
C LEU A 43 3.51 6.54 -8.36
N CYS A 44 2.84 6.13 -7.28
CA CYS A 44 2.90 4.77 -6.78
C CYS A 44 1.50 4.31 -6.35
N PHE A 45 0.94 3.32 -7.03
CA PHE A 45 -0.47 2.95 -6.92
C PHE A 45 -0.67 1.44 -6.75
N PRO A 46 -1.80 0.99 -6.16
CA PRO A 46 -2.15 -0.42 -6.17
C PRO A 46 -2.28 -0.94 -7.62
N TYR A 47 -1.70 -2.11 -7.88
CA TYR A 47 -1.75 -2.78 -9.18
C TYR A 47 -2.60 -4.04 -9.12
N TYR A 48 -2.18 -5.05 -8.35
CA TYR A 48 -2.98 -6.23 -8.08
C TYR A 48 -3.69 -6.11 -6.73
N ILE A 49 -5.02 -6.11 -6.76
CA ILE A 49 -5.87 -5.88 -5.57
C ILE A 49 -6.74 -7.09 -5.19
N ALA A 50 -6.95 -8.05 -6.08
CA ALA A 50 -7.74 -9.27 -5.84
C ALA A 50 -7.50 -10.30 -6.95
N GLY A 51 -7.79 -11.58 -6.67
CA GLY A 51 -7.80 -12.66 -7.66
C GLY A 51 -6.42 -13.20 -8.07
N LYS A 52 -5.35 -12.73 -7.42
CA LYS A 52 -3.99 -13.27 -7.52
C LYS A 52 -3.56 -13.84 -6.17
N ASP A 53 -2.56 -14.70 -6.20
CA ASP A 53 -1.86 -15.27 -5.03
C ASP A 53 -0.98 -14.25 -4.30
N TYR A 54 -0.70 -13.09 -4.93
CA TYR A 54 0.01 -11.97 -4.33
C TYR A 54 -0.64 -10.62 -4.69
N TYR A 55 -0.26 -9.60 -3.94
CA TYR A 55 -0.64 -8.21 -4.18
C TYR A 55 0.57 -7.39 -4.62
N ALA A 56 0.35 -6.34 -5.39
CA ALA A 56 1.44 -5.54 -5.92
C ALA A 56 1.07 -4.05 -6.02
N MET A 57 2.09 -3.22 -5.94
CA MET A 57 2.05 -1.80 -6.28
C MET A 57 2.74 -1.58 -7.64
N ILE A 58 2.34 -0.56 -8.39
CA ILE A 58 3.10 -0.05 -9.53
C ILE A 58 3.80 1.24 -9.12
N LEU A 59 5.10 1.32 -9.36
CA LEU A 59 5.89 2.54 -9.28
C LEU A 59 6.18 3.05 -10.69
N GLU A 60 5.79 4.29 -10.99
CA GLU A 60 6.15 4.99 -12.23
C GLU A 60 7.20 6.05 -11.92
N CYS A 61 8.34 6.00 -12.61
CA CYS A 61 9.46 6.87 -12.28
C CYS A 61 10.36 7.16 -13.46
N ARG A 62 11.25 8.14 -13.28
CA ARG A 62 12.37 8.37 -14.18
C ARG A 62 13.38 7.24 -14.04
N ASN A 63 13.75 6.64 -15.16
CA ASN A 63 14.69 5.52 -15.19
C ASN A 63 16.11 5.94 -14.76
N SER A 64 16.47 7.22 -14.87
CA SER A 64 17.76 7.76 -14.41
C SER A 64 17.85 8.01 -12.90
N SER A 65 16.77 7.81 -12.14
CA SER A 65 16.81 8.04 -10.69
C SER A 65 17.60 6.95 -9.96
N ASN A 66 18.30 7.31 -8.87
CA ASN A 66 18.98 6.33 -8.00
C ASN A 66 18.06 5.17 -7.60
N THR A 67 16.80 5.46 -7.28
CA THR A 67 15.78 4.45 -6.94
C THR A 67 15.57 3.45 -8.08
N ALA A 68 15.36 3.91 -9.31
CA ALA A 68 15.14 3.04 -10.46
C ALA A 68 16.37 2.16 -10.73
N GLN A 69 17.56 2.76 -10.72
CA GLN A 69 18.83 2.06 -10.94
C GLN A 69 19.08 1.01 -9.83
N ASN A 70 18.76 1.34 -8.58
CA ASN A 70 18.86 0.41 -7.47
C ASN A 70 17.85 -0.74 -7.57
N ILE A 71 16.61 -0.49 -8.01
CA ILE A 71 15.61 -1.54 -8.23
C ILE A 71 16.04 -2.46 -9.37
N LEU A 72 16.52 -1.93 -10.50
CA LEU A 72 17.03 -2.74 -11.60
C LEU A 72 18.16 -3.69 -11.17
N ARG A 73 19.00 -3.25 -10.23
CA ARG A 73 20.12 -4.07 -9.72
C ARG A 73 19.70 -5.06 -8.63
N THR A 74 18.93 -4.61 -7.65
CA THR A 74 18.68 -5.36 -6.40
C THR A 74 17.29 -5.97 -6.33
N LYS A 75 16.35 -5.45 -7.13
CA LYS A 75 14.91 -5.79 -7.12
C LYS A 75 14.20 -5.49 -5.80
N LYS A 76 14.85 -4.83 -4.83
CA LYS A 76 14.28 -4.60 -3.50
C LYS A 76 13.90 -3.13 -3.31
N ALA A 77 12.72 -2.89 -2.75
CA ALA A 77 12.25 -1.57 -2.37
C ALA A 77 11.47 -1.60 -1.05
N THR A 78 11.44 -0.48 -0.34
CA THR A 78 10.48 -0.19 0.73
C THR A 78 9.64 1.01 0.34
N LEU A 79 8.32 0.95 0.51
CA LEU A 79 7.39 2.05 0.27
C LEU A 79 6.99 2.63 1.62
N ASN A 80 7.62 3.75 2.00
CA ASN A 80 7.47 4.35 3.33
C ASN A 80 6.46 5.51 3.28
N PHE A 81 5.30 5.32 3.89
CA PHE A 81 4.23 6.32 3.86
C PHE A 81 4.42 7.31 5.02
N ILE A 82 4.78 8.56 4.70
CA ILE A 82 5.09 9.60 5.69
C ILE A 82 3.84 10.38 6.13
N PRO A 83 3.74 10.76 7.41
CA PRO A 83 2.58 11.51 7.91
C PRO A 83 2.62 12.98 7.47
N ASP A 84 1.46 13.65 7.56
CA ASP A 84 1.27 15.08 7.38
C ASP A 84 2.01 15.85 8.47
N ASN A 85 3.28 16.15 8.17
CA ASN A 85 4.18 16.95 8.97
C ASN A 85 5.02 17.81 8.04
N ARG A 86 5.01 19.13 8.27
CA ARG A 86 5.72 20.09 7.41
C ARG A 86 7.23 19.84 7.34
N LYS A 87 7.83 19.34 8.42
CA LYS A 87 9.26 19.00 8.48
C LYS A 87 9.58 17.82 7.57
N TYR A 88 8.77 16.76 7.63
CA TYR A 88 8.93 15.57 6.79
C TYR A 88 8.62 15.86 5.32
N PHE A 89 7.64 16.73 5.03
CA PHE A 89 7.38 17.16 3.67
C PHE A 89 8.56 17.95 3.08
N LYS A 90 9.15 18.88 3.84
CA LYS A 90 10.35 19.62 3.41
C LYS A 90 11.50 18.66 3.11
N GLU A 91 11.68 17.65 3.96
CA GLU A 91 12.69 16.63 3.74
C GLU A 91 12.40 15.76 2.51
N ALA A 92 11.14 15.39 2.28
CA ALA A 92 10.76 14.65 1.08
C ALA A 92 11.05 15.45 -0.19
N VAL A 93 10.81 16.77 -0.19
CA VAL A 93 11.19 17.65 -1.31
C VAL A 93 12.70 17.66 -1.51
N ARG A 94 13.50 17.79 -0.44
CA ARG A 94 14.98 17.70 -0.51
C ARG A 94 15.43 16.36 -1.12
N LEU A 95 14.89 15.26 -0.61
CA LEU A 95 15.16 13.90 -1.11
C LEU A 95 14.54 13.62 -2.50
N GLY A 96 13.77 14.55 -3.06
CA GLY A 96 13.21 14.44 -4.41
C GLY A 96 14.14 14.97 -5.50
N PHE A 97 15.16 15.76 -5.15
CA PHE A 97 16.04 16.36 -6.15
C PHE A 97 16.95 15.32 -6.82
N PRO A 98 17.08 15.36 -8.17
CA PRO A 98 17.98 14.48 -8.90
C PRO A 98 19.42 14.99 -8.84
N GLY A 99 20.38 14.11 -9.20
CA GLY A 99 21.78 14.48 -9.43
C GLY A 99 22.72 14.29 -8.23
N GLU A 100 22.19 14.03 -7.03
CA GLU A 100 22.99 13.72 -5.85
C GLU A 100 23.28 12.21 -5.76
N THR A 101 24.49 11.85 -5.33
CA THR A 101 24.81 10.48 -4.93
C THR A 101 24.02 10.07 -3.69
N THR A 102 23.90 8.77 -3.43
CA THR A 102 23.25 8.28 -2.19
C THR A 102 23.92 8.83 -0.94
N ASP A 103 25.25 8.92 -0.90
CA ASP A 103 25.98 9.40 0.28
C ASP A 103 25.72 10.90 0.55
N GLU A 104 25.73 11.74 -0.49
CA GLU A 104 25.39 13.16 -0.36
C GLU A 104 23.95 13.34 0.08
N LYS A 105 23.03 12.65 -0.59
CA LYS A 105 21.59 12.74 -0.35
C LYS A 105 21.21 12.33 1.08
N MET A 106 21.86 11.30 1.60
CA MET A 106 21.54 10.71 2.89
C MET A 106 22.32 11.32 4.06
N LYS A 107 23.33 12.17 3.82
CA LYS A 107 24.21 12.76 4.84
C LYS A 107 23.45 13.41 5.99
N ASP A 108 22.47 14.24 5.67
CA ASP A 108 21.65 14.99 6.64
C ASP A 108 20.21 14.45 6.68
N CYS A 109 20.03 13.15 6.42
CA CYS A 109 18.71 12.52 6.42
C CYS A 109 18.03 12.69 7.77
N LEU A 110 16.84 13.27 7.76
CA LEU A 110 16.08 13.54 8.97
C LEU A 110 15.46 12.29 9.61
N PHE A 111 15.22 11.26 8.81
CA PHE A 111 14.44 10.08 9.22
C PHE A 111 15.28 9.06 9.96
N THR A 112 14.65 8.40 10.94
CA THR A 112 15.24 7.28 11.64
C THR A 112 15.10 6.03 10.80
N LEU A 113 16.22 5.42 10.44
CA LEU A 113 16.26 4.21 9.62
C LEU A 113 16.41 2.95 10.48
N ILE A 114 15.44 2.04 10.39
CA ILE A 114 15.45 0.75 11.08
C ILE A 114 15.64 -0.39 10.09
N ASP A 115 16.22 -1.50 10.56
CA ASP A 115 16.47 -2.66 9.72
C ASP A 115 15.17 -3.40 9.34
N SER A 116 15.19 -4.04 8.19
CA SER A 116 14.14 -4.98 7.79
C SER A 116 14.25 -6.27 8.61
N GLU A 117 13.10 -6.78 9.05
CA GLU A 117 13.01 -8.11 9.67
C GLU A 117 13.02 -9.25 8.65
N ILE A 118 12.80 -8.97 7.35
CA ILE A 118 12.81 -10.00 6.31
C ILE A 118 14.24 -10.46 6.07
N SER A 119 15.16 -9.52 5.82
CA SER A 119 16.58 -9.81 5.63
C SER A 119 17.44 -8.53 5.68
N PRO A 120 18.72 -8.63 6.07
CA PRO A 120 19.61 -7.48 6.24
C PRO A 120 20.04 -6.80 4.92
N ASP A 121 19.85 -7.46 3.78
CA ASP A 121 20.13 -6.94 2.45
C ASP A 121 18.99 -6.07 1.87
N ARG A 122 17.89 -5.89 2.61
CA ARG A 122 16.79 -5.02 2.20
C ARG A 122 17.08 -3.55 2.54
N PRO A 123 16.43 -2.60 1.82
CA PRO A 123 16.47 -1.22 2.23
C PRO A 123 15.91 -1.06 3.64
N LYS A 124 16.52 -0.14 4.41
CA LYS A 124 16.01 0.22 5.73
C LYS A 124 14.62 0.87 5.61
N ILE A 125 13.92 0.82 6.73
CA ILE A 125 12.54 1.28 6.91
C ILE A 125 12.57 2.62 7.65
N ILE A 126 11.65 3.53 7.32
CA ILE A 126 11.50 4.80 8.04
C ILE A 126 10.60 4.60 9.27
N ALA A 127 11.15 4.79 10.47
CA ALA A 127 10.40 4.56 11.71
C ALA A 127 9.21 5.53 11.89
N GLU A 128 9.33 6.75 11.37
CA GLU A 128 8.28 7.78 11.45
C GLU A 128 7.09 7.51 10.52
N SER A 129 7.18 6.53 9.62
CA SER A 129 6.09 6.18 8.72
C SER A 129 4.89 5.61 9.47
N TYR A 130 3.69 5.92 8.98
CA TYR A 130 2.47 5.34 9.54
C TYR A 130 2.19 3.93 9.00
N GLN A 131 2.72 3.64 7.83
CA GLN A 131 2.64 2.36 7.12
C GLN A 131 3.87 2.20 6.23
N VAL A 132 4.34 0.97 6.08
CA VAL A 132 5.44 0.61 5.17
C VAL A 132 5.07 -0.68 4.45
N PHE A 133 5.33 -0.72 3.14
CA PHE A 133 5.34 -1.97 2.37
C PHE A 133 6.77 -2.33 2.03
N GLU A 134 7.19 -3.53 2.40
CA GLU A 134 8.44 -4.10 1.92
C GLU A 134 8.15 -4.88 0.65
N CYS A 135 8.82 -4.54 -0.45
CA CYS A 135 8.48 -5.03 -1.77
C CYS A 135 9.66 -5.61 -2.55
N THR A 136 9.35 -6.59 -3.40
CA THR A 136 10.27 -7.13 -4.41
C THR A 136 9.71 -6.84 -5.80
N TRP A 137 10.53 -6.33 -6.70
CA TRP A 137 10.16 -6.14 -8.10
C TRP A 137 9.98 -7.48 -8.80
N ASP A 138 8.81 -7.68 -9.41
CA ASP A 138 8.51 -8.86 -10.23
C ASP A 138 9.03 -8.68 -11.65
N ASP A 139 10.33 -8.92 -11.84
CA ASP A 139 10.98 -8.82 -13.15
C ASP A 139 10.64 -9.99 -14.09
N THR A 140 9.88 -10.98 -13.61
CA THR A 140 9.35 -12.07 -14.45
C THR A 140 8.22 -11.61 -15.38
N LEU A 141 7.55 -10.50 -15.05
CA LEU A 141 6.53 -9.93 -15.90
C LEU A 141 7.17 -9.18 -17.07
N GLU A 142 6.68 -9.43 -18.29
CA GLU A 142 7.12 -8.79 -19.52
C GLU A 142 8.61 -9.00 -19.86
N ASP A 143 9.21 -10.09 -19.38
CA ASP A 143 10.64 -10.37 -19.50
C ASP A 143 11.53 -9.19 -19.05
N ALA A 144 11.05 -8.42 -18.06
CA ALA A 144 11.71 -7.21 -17.60
C ALA A 144 13.06 -7.49 -16.90
N TYR A 145 13.35 -8.76 -16.56
CA TYR A 145 14.66 -9.21 -16.09
C TYR A 145 15.80 -8.96 -17.08
N HIS A 146 15.51 -8.68 -18.35
CA HIS A 146 16.51 -8.24 -19.33
C HIS A 146 16.98 -6.80 -19.12
N ASP A 147 16.19 -5.97 -18.45
CA ASP A 147 16.55 -4.58 -18.19
C ASP A 147 17.63 -4.51 -17.10
N LYS A 148 18.63 -3.65 -17.30
CA LYS A 148 19.81 -3.54 -16.42
C LYS A 148 20.07 -2.10 -16.04
N ALA A 149 20.53 -1.90 -14.81
CA ALA A 149 21.06 -0.61 -14.37
C ALA A 149 22.31 -0.20 -15.16
N GLY A 150 22.66 1.08 -15.12
CA GLY A 150 23.89 1.63 -15.67
C GLY A 150 23.70 2.73 -16.70
N ASN A 151 22.47 3.05 -17.11
CA ASN A 151 22.21 4.11 -18.08
C ASN A 151 21.38 5.25 -17.45
N LEU A 152 21.96 6.46 -17.45
CA LEU A 152 21.34 7.68 -16.90
C LEU A 152 20.91 8.68 -17.99
N GLU A 153 21.43 8.54 -19.21
CA GLU A 153 21.13 9.41 -20.37
C GLU A 153 19.90 8.94 -21.16
N GLY A 154 19.25 7.88 -20.67
CA GLY A 154 18.07 7.27 -21.25
C GLY A 154 18.40 6.01 -22.03
N TYR A 155 17.46 5.07 -21.99
CA TYR A 155 17.60 3.76 -22.60
C TYR A 155 17.13 3.79 -24.05
N GLU A 156 17.79 3.03 -24.91
CA GLU A 156 17.37 2.88 -26.31
C GLU A 156 16.35 1.73 -26.44
N PRO A 157 15.53 1.72 -27.52
CA PRO A 157 14.56 0.65 -27.78
C PRO A 157 15.20 -0.75 -27.87
N PRO A 158 14.43 -1.83 -27.65
CA PRO A 158 12.98 -1.87 -27.47
C PRO A 158 12.53 -1.51 -26.05
N TYR A 159 11.37 -0.84 -25.94
CA TYR A 159 10.73 -0.55 -24.65
C TYR A 159 9.68 -1.60 -24.29
N ARG A 160 9.50 -1.78 -22.98
CA ARG A 160 8.43 -2.57 -22.36
C ARG A 160 7.14 -1.75 -22.35
N ASN A 161 5.98 -2.41 -22.28
CA ASN A 161 4.67 -1.74 -22.23
C ASN A 161 4.26 -1.35 -20.81
N PHE A 162 4.62 -2.13 -19.79
CA PHE A 162 4.13 -1.90 -18.43
C PHE A 162 5.09 -2.27 -17.28
N ASN A 163 6.16 -3.04 -17.51
CA ASN A 163 7.11 -3.41 -16.46
C ASN A 163 8.55 -3.37 -16.96
N GLY A 164 9.45 -2.72 -16.23
CA GLY A 164 10.82 -2.44 -16.64
C GLY A 164 10.97 -1.06 -17.31
N ILE A 165 11.83 -0.96 -18.32
CA ILE A 165 12.08 0.27 -19.08
C ILE A 165 10.96 0.48 -20.10
N THR A 166 10.07 1.46 -19.83
CA THR A 166 8.86 1.68 -20.63
C THR A 166 8.95 2.82 -21.64
N SER A 167 9.99 3.63 -21.56
CA SER A 167 10.32 4.65 -22.56
C SER A 167 11.78 5.08 -22.40
N LYS A 168 12.25 5.99 -23.27
CA LYS A 168 13.62 6.54 -23.20
C LYS A 168 13.99 7.01 -21.80
N PHE A 169 13.08 7.66 -21.09
CA PHE A 169 13.32 8.25 -19.76
C PHE A 169 12.43 7.70 -18.64
N GLY A 170 11.60 6.70 -18.94
CA GLY A 170 10.62 6.15 -18.01
C GLY A 170 10.89 4.69 -17.66
N ALA A 171 10.61 4.34 -16.41
CA ALA A 171 10.54 2.95 -15.96
C ALA A 171 9.32 2.74 -15.08
N HIS A 172 8.70 1.57 -15.23
CA HIS A 172 7.63 1.09 -14.36
C HIS A 172 8.09 -0.15 -13.60
N PHE A 173 7.78 -0.25 -12.32
CA PHE A 173 8.13 -1.41 -11.51
C PHE A 173 6.88 -1.99 -10.86
N ILE A 174 6.53 -3.23 -11.19
CA ILE A 174 5.50 -4.00 -10.48
C ILE A 174 6.12 -4.59 -9.21
N LEU A 175 5.84 -3.97 -8.09
CA LEU A 175 6.42 -4.25 -6.78
C LEU A 175 5.49 -5.18 -5.99
N LYS A 176 5.81 -6.48 -5.93
CA LYS A 176 5.15 -7.46 -5.06
C LYS A 176 5.28 -7.03 -3.61
N ILE A 177 4.18 -7.04 -2.87
CA ILE A 177 4.17 -6.73 -1.44
C ILE A 177 4.53 -8.00 -0.67
N ASP A 178 5.71 -8.02 -0.07
CA ASP A 178 6.20 -9.16 0.71
C ASP A 178 5.73 -9.06 2.17
N LYS A 179 5.73 -7.83 2.73
CA LYS A 179 5.30 -7.57 4.11
C LYS A 179 4.69 -6.18 4.25
N ILE A 180 3.67 -6.08 5.09
CA ILE A 180 3.04 -4.81 5.48
C ILE A 180 3.36 -4.56 6.96
N LEU A 181 3.93 -3.39 7.23
CA LEU A 181 4.18 -2.88 8.57
C LEU A 181 3.34 -1.63 8.76
N MET A 182 2.80 -1.43 9.97
CA MET A 182 2.08 -0.20 10.29
C MET A 182 2.08 0.06 11.79
N GLN A 183 1.87 1.31 12.18
CA GLN A 183 1.77 1.65 13.61
C GLN A 183 0.58 0.94 14.26
N GLU A 184 0.77 0.48 15.50
CA GLU A 184 -0.18 -0.35 16.24
C GLU A 184 -1.61 0.21 16.23
N LYS A 185 -1.77 1.52 16.43
CA LYS A 185 -3.10 2.17 16.41
C LYS A 185 -3.84 2.01 15.07
N TYR A 186 -3.12 1.99 13.94
CA TYR A 186 -3.70 1.81 12.61
C TYR A 186 -3.96 0.33 12.32
N HIS A 187 -3.06 -0.55 12.75
CA HIS A 187 -3.28 -2.00 12.74
C HIS A 187 -4.58 -2.35 13.47
N ASN A 188 -4.71 -1.90 14.71
CA ASN A 188 -5.88 -2.14 15.55
C ASN A 188 -7.15 -1.55 14.92
N ALA A 189 -7.06 -0.43 14.21
CA ALA A 189 -8.21 0.14 13.51
C ALA A 189 -8.67 -0.73 12.32
N ILE A 190 -7.75 -1.29 11.54
CA ILE A 190 -8.10 -2.21 10.44
C ILE A 190 -8.76 -3.48 11.01
N ILE A 191 -8.12 -4.10 12.02
CA ILE A 191 -8.56 -5.37 12.58
C ILE A 191 -9.83 -5.23 13.42
N ASN A 192 -9.98 -4.18 14.23
CA ASN A 192 -11.11 -4.05 15.15
C ASN A 192 -12.23 -3.14 14.63
N GLY A 193 -11.99 -2.40 13.54
CA GLY A 193 -12.95 -1.47 12.95
C GLY A 193 -12.53 -0.01 13.13
N VAL A 194 -12.95 0.82 12.18
CA VAL A 194 -12.45 2.18 12.01
C VAL A 194 -13.43 3.22 12.59
N LYS A 195 -12.87 4.27 13.18
CA LYS A 195 -13.55 5.55 13.44
C LYS A 195 -12.78 6.65 12.69
N ALA A 196 -13.40 7.79 12.45
CA ALA A 196 -12.76 8.91 11.75
C ALA A 196 -11.43 9.36 12.41
N SER A 197 -11.30 9.23 13.73
CA SER A 197 -10.06 9.54 14.48
C SER A 197 -8.95 8.51 14.32
N CYS A 198 -9.26 7.33 13.79
CA CYS A 198 -8.30 6.24 13.61
C CYS A 198 -7.49 6.36 12.31
N PHE A 199 -7.86 7.27 11.40
CA PHE A 199 -7.17 7.39 10.12
C PHE A 199 -5.81 8.09 10.29
N PRO A 200 -4.77 7.65 9.56
CA PRO A 200 -3.50 8.34 9.56
C PRO A 200 -3.66 9.76 9.03
N ARG A 201 -2.84 10.68 9.54
CA ARG A 201 -2.78 12.04 9.01
C ARG A 201 -2.02 11.97 7.69
N VAL A 202 -2.72 11.68 6.60
CA VAL A 202 -2.12 11.52 5.27
C VAL A 202 -2.09 12.86 4.54
N PRO A 203 -0.92 13.36 4.10
CA PRO A 203 -0.86 14.53 3.23
C PRO A 203 -1.30 14.15 1.80
N VAL A 204 -1.85 15.11 1.05
CA VAL A 204 -2.10 14.94 -0.38
C VAL A 204 -1.18 15.86 -1.15
N ASP A 205 -0.29 15.28 -1.94
CA ASP A 205 0.65 16.00 -2.80
C ASP A 205 -0.03 16.36 -4.13
N TYR A 206 0.25 17.57 -4.58
CA TYR A 206 -0.10 18.08 -5.91
C TYR A 206 1.13 18.29 -6.79
N GLY A 207 2.33 18.03 -6.28
CA GLY A 207 3.57 18.07 -7.02
C GLY A 207 4.08 19.49 -7.29
N TYR A 208 5.06 19.55 -8.18
CA TYR A 208 5.71 20.78 -8.61
C TYR A 208 4.95 21.40 -9.79
N ARG A 209 4.54 22.67 -9.70
CA ARG A 209 3.57 23.26 -10.66
C ARG A 209 3.91 24.62 -11.23
N ASP A 210 4.65 25.42 -10.50
CA ASP A 210 4.91 26.84 -10.76
C ASP A 210 6.41 27.13 -10.89
N SER A 211 7.19 26.09 -11.21
CA SER A 211 8.65 26.13 -11.27
C SER A 211 9.35 26.58 -9.98
N THR A 212 8.63 26.70 -8.86
CA THR A 212 9.19 27.27 -7.61
C THR A 212 8.81 26.49 -6.36
N ASN A 213 7.66 25.82 -6.35
CA ASN A 213 7.09 25.18 -5.18
C ASN A 213 6.58 23.76 -5.47
N PHE A 214 6.76 22.89 -4.47
CA PHE A 214 5.98 21.68 -4.33
C PHE A 214 4.75 21.96 -3.46
N TRP A 215 3.58 21.62 -3.96
CA TRP A 215 2.29 21.93 -3.35
C TRP A 215 1.69 20.69 -2.71
N TYR A 216 1.25 20.79 -1.45
CA TYR A 216 0.48 19.72 -0.80
C TYR A 216 -0.61 20.30 0.10
N THR A 217 -1.64 19.52 0.38
CA THR A 217 -2.65 19.84 1.38
C THR A 217 -2.42 19.03 2.65
N LYS A 218 -2.62 19.71 3.80
CA LYS A 218 -2.62 19.06 5.11
C LYS A 218 -3.81 18.11 5.22
N PHE A 219 -3.66 17.12 6.07
CA PHE A 219 -4.72 16.16 6.35
C PHE A 219 -5.95 16.85 6.95
N SER A 220 -7.13 16.48 6.45
CA SER A 220 -8.42 16.81 7.07
C SER A 220 -9.11 15.53 7.54
N ARG A 221 -9.90 15.64 8.61
CA ARG A 221 -10.58 14.48 9.22
C ARG A 221 -11.56 13.85 8.22
N PRO A 222 -11.51 12.52 7.99
CA PRO A 222 -12.44 11.86 7.10
C PRO A 222 -13.88 11.93 7.58
N ILE A 223 -14.80 12.07 6.63
CA ILE A 223 -16.25 12.05 6.84
C ILE A 223 -16.75 10.68 6.38
N SER A 224 -17.58 10.03 7.19
CA SER A 224 -18.20 8.75 6.84
C SER A 224 -19.54 8.97 6.17
N GLU A 225 -19.77 8.32 5.03
CA GLU A 225 -21.08 8.23 4.39
C GLU A 225 -21.68 6.84 4.64
N LYS A 226 -23.00 6.77 4.86
CA LYS A 226 -23.67 5.48 5.07
C LYS A 226 -23.91 4.80 3.73
N ILE A 227 -23.50 3.54 3.63
CA ILE A 227 -23.85 2.71 2.48
C ILE A 227 -25.38 2.55 2.44
N PRO A 228 -26.04 2.71 1.27
CA PRO A 228 -27.47 2.47 1.13
C PRO A 228 -27.85 1.09 1.67
N LYS A 229 -28.96 1.02 2.41
CA LYS A 229 -29.50 -0.26 2.90
C LYS A 229 -29.94 -1.09 1.69
N LYS A 230 -29.12 -2.07 1.32
CA LYS A 230 -29.54 -3.25 0.59
C LYS A 230 -29.69 -4.38 1.61
N ASP A 231 -30.70 -5.23 1.45
CA ASP A 231 -30.84 -6.41 2.29
C ASP A 231 -29.52 -7.18 2.37
N ASN A 232 -29.26 -7.79 3.52
CA ASN A 232 -28.12 -8.70 3.65
C ASN A 232 -28.34 -9.84 2.65
N ASP A 233 -27.60 -9.84 1.56
CA ASP A 233 -27.50 -11.01 0.70
C ASP A 233 -26.38 -11.91 1.22
N ILE A 234 -26.48 -13.20 0.89
CA ILE A 234 -25.49 -14.21 1.27
C ILE A 234 -24.08 -13.77 0.84
N LYS A 235 -23.96 -13.10 -0.33
CA LYS A 235 -22.69 -12.57 -0.86
C LYS A 235 -22.01 -11.59 0.09
N SER A 236 -22.76 -10.68 0.72
CA SER A 236 -22.21 -9.73 1.68
C SER A 236 -21.64 -10.42 2.92
N VAL A 237 -22.24 -11.53 3.35
CA VAL A 237 -21.77 -12.33 4.48
C VAL A 237 -20.53 -13.14 4.08
N ILE A 238 -20.54 -13.81 2.92
CA ILE A 238 -19.37 -14.52 2.38
C ILE A 238 -18.18 -13.55 2.28
N TYR A 239 -18.41 -12.36 1.74
CA TYR A 239 -17.40 -11.32 1.61
C TYR A 239 -16.89 -10.76 2.94
N ALA A 240 -17.74 -10.74 3.98
CA ALA A 240 -17.31 -10.38 5.32
C ALA A 240 -16.46 -11.51 5.93
N ALA A 241 -16.94 -12.75 5.85
CA ALA A 241 -16.31 -13.94 6.42
C ALA A 241 -14.91 -14.20 5.85
N SER A 242 -14.72 -14.07 4.53
CA SER A 242 -13.44 -14.32 3.86
C SER A 242 -12.31 -13.36 4.26
N ARG A 243 -12.62 -12.26 4.95
CA ARG A 243 -11.66 -11.24 5.38
C ARG A 243 -11.40 -11.23 6.88
N ILE A 244 -11.97 -12.18 7.61
CA ILE A 244 -11.77 -12.26 9.07
C ILE A 244 -10.46 -12.95 9.39
N ASP A 245 -10.12 -14.00 8.65
CA ASP A 245 -8.95 -14.82 8.92
C ASP A 245 -8.43 -15.48 7.63
N PRO A 246 -7.11 -15.53 7.41
CA PRO A 246 -6.54 -16.18 6.23
C PRO A 246 -6.64 -17.72 6.29
N ASP A 247 -6.68 -18.31 7.48
CA ASP A 247 -6.54 -19.76 7.68
C ASP A 247 -7.88 -20.46 7.93
N VAL A 248 -8.88 -19.74 8.47
CA VAL A 248 -10.22 -20.29 8.76
C VAL A 248 -11.24 -19.79 7.74
N LYS A 249 -11.79 -20.72 6.95
CA LYS A 249 -12.75 -20.42 5.88
C LYS A 249 -14.18 -20.77 6.29
N PHE A 250 -15.16 -20.14 5.66
CA PHE A 250 -16.58 -20.45 5.82
C PHE A 250 -17.15 -20.98 4.50
N THR A 251 -18.02 -21.98 4.59
CA THR A 251 -18.82 -22.45 3.46
C THR A 251 -19.95 -21.46 3.12
N GLU A 252 -20.51 -21.56 1.92
CA GLU A 252 -21.64 -20.73 1.50
C GLU A 252 -22.89 -21.04 2.34
N GLU A 253 -23.13 -22.30 2.66
CA GLU A 253 -24.23 -22.77 3.49
C GLU A 253 -24.12 -22.23 4.92
N ALA A 254 -22.93 -22.26 5.51
CA ALA A 254 -22.68 -21.63 6.81
C ALA A 254 -22.94 -20.12 6.76
N CYS A 255 -22.52 -19.43 5.70
CA CYS A 255 -22.76 -18.00 5.52
C CYS A 255 -24.26 -17.67 5.37
N ALA A 256 -25.03 -18.54 4.70
CA ALA A 256 -26.48 -18.37 4.56
C ALA A 256 -27.20 -18.33 5.91
N LYS A 257 -26.75 -19.13 6.89
CA LYS A 257 -27.29 -19.11 8.27
C LYS A 257 -26.98 -17.80 9.02
N LEU A 258 -25.99 -17.01 8.57
CA LEU A 258 -25.53 -15.79 9.24
C LEU A 258 -26.14 -14.48 8.69
N VAL A 259 -26.89 -14.55 7.59
CA VAL A 259 -27.56 -13.39 6.95
C VAL A 259 -28.43 -12.59 7.92
N LYS A 260 -29.02 -13.27 8.91
CA LYS A 260 -29.88 -12.68 9.94
C LYS A 260 -29.12 -11.83 10.96
N ILE A 261 -27.79 -11.92 11.02
CA ILE A 261 -26.98 -11.11 11.94
C ILE A 261 -26.95 -9.66 11.40
N PRO A 262 -27.38 -8.65 12.19
CA PRO A 262 -27.29 -7.26 11.76
C PRO A 262 -25.84 -6.89 11.41
N ARG A 263 -25.64 -6.15 10.30
CA ARG A 263 -24.29 -5.83 9.79
C ARG A 263 -23.34 -5.26 10.84
N VAL A 264 -23.86 -4.42 11.75
CA VAL A 264 -23.10 -3.81 12.86
C VAL A 264 -22.48 -4.85 13.81
N PHE A 265 -23.07 -6.05 13.92
CA PHE A 265 -22.59 -7.13 14.78
C PHE A 265 -21.88 -8.25 14.00
N LEU A 266 -21.96 -8.24 12.67
CA LEU A 266 -21.46 -9.33 11.83
C LEU A 266 -19.97 -9.59 12.03
N LYS A 267 -19.14 -8.53 12.02
CA LYS A 267 -17.69 -8.67 12.23
C LYS A 267 -17.35 -9.31 13.57
N MET A 268 -17.91 -8.78 14.65
CA MET A 268 -17.71 -9.31 16.01
C MET A 268 -18.14 -10.78 16.11
N ALA A 269 -19.28 -11.13 15.51
CA ALA A 269 -19.76 -12.51 15.50
C ALA A 269 -18.80 -13.44 14.75
N LEU A 270 -18.35 -13.05 13.55
CA LEU A 270 -17.43 -13.85 12.75
C LEU A 270 -16.06 -14.00 13.42
N THR A 271 -15.50 -12.93 14.00
CA THR A 271 -14.25 -12.99 14.75
C THR A 271 -14.34 -13.96 15.93
N GLN A 272 -15.45 -13.94 16.67
CA GLN A 272 -15.66 -14.90 17.75
C GLN A 272 -15.78 -16.34 17.22
N MET A 273 -16.46 -16.54 16.08
CA MET A 273 -16.57 -17.87 15.46
C MET A 273 -15.21 -18.41 15.02
N VAL A 274 -14.38 -17.59 14.40
CA VAL A 274 -13.01 -17.96 14.01
C VAL A 274 -12.16 -18.32 15.23
N LYS A 275 -12.26 -17.53 16.32
CA LYS A 275 -11.52 -17.82 17.55
C LYS A 275 -11.85 -19.22 18.08
N ILE A 276 -13.13 -19.54 18.20
CA ILE A 276 -13.59 -20.87 18.66
C ILE A 276 -13.19 -21.95 17.67
N ALA A 277 -13.27 -21.68 16.36
CA ALA A 277 -12.84 -22.64 15.35
C ALA A 277 -11.35 -22.98 15.49
N LYS A 278 -10.48 -21.99 15.74
CA LYS A 278 -9.05 -22.24 16.01
C LYS A 278 -8.82 -23.05 17.29
N GLU A 279 -9.56 -22.77 18.36
CA GLU A 279 -9.50 -23.56 19.61
C GLU A 279 -9.90 -25.03 19.38
N GLU A 280 -10.82 -25.28 18.45
CA GLU A 280 -11.29 -26.62 18.08
C GLU A 280 -10.52 -27.25 16.90
N ASN A 281 -9.46 -26.61 16.40
CA ASN A 281 -8.72 -27.03 15.21
C ASN A 281 -9.59 -27.21 13.94
N ILE A 282 -10.62 -26.37 13.79
CA ILE A 282 -11.50 -26.32 12.62
C ILE A 282 -10.99 -25.25 11.65
N SER A 283 -10.54 -25.67 10.46
CA SER A 283 -10.11 -24.77 9.39
C SER A 283 -11.21 -24.43 8.37
N LEU A 284 -12.31 -25.19 8.34
CA LEU A 284 -13.47 -24.94 7.48
C LEU A 284 -14.77 -25.00 8.29
N ILE A 285 -15.42 -23.86 8.45
CA ILE A 285 -16.71 -23.74 9.14
C ILE A 285 -17.83 -24.05 8.13
N ASP A 286 -18.30 -25.30 8.20
CA ASP A 286 -19.53 -25.76 7.55
C ASP A 286 -20.76 -25.60 8.47
N GLU A 287 -21.93 -26.01 8.01
CA GLU A 287 -23.16 -25.90 8.82
C GLU A 287 -23.07 -26.64 10.16
N LYS A 288 -22.45 -27.82 10.19
CA LYS A 288 -22.34 -28.66 11.40
C LYS A 288 -21.38 -28.03 12.40
N SER A 289 -20.23 -27.60 11.93
CA SER A 289 -19.22 -26.91 12.74
C SER A 289 -19.77 -25.59 13.27
N LEU A 290 -20.59 -24.88 12.49
CA LEU A 290 -21.25 -23.65 12.91
C LEU A 290 -22.22 -23.88 14.08
N GLU A 291 -22.91 -25.01 14.12
CA GLU A 291 -23.78 -25.39 15.24
C GLU A 291 -22.98 -25.62 16.52
N ILE A 292 -21.88 -26.39 16.44
CA ILE A 292 -20.95 -26.62 17.55
C ILE A 292 -20.41 -25.29 18.11
N ILE A 293 -19.96 -24.40 17.22
CA ILE A 293 -19.44 -23.07 17.57
C ILE A 293 -20.53 -22.21 18.25
N ASN A 294 -21.75 -22.23 17.72
CA ASN A 294 -22.86 -21.46 18.30
C ASN A 294 -23.26 -21.97 19.68
N ASP A 295 -23.22 -23.29 19.90
CA ASP A 295 -23.51 -23.87 21.21
C ASP A 295 -22.45 -23.48 22.25
N LYS A 296 -21.17 -23.48 21.88
CA LYS A 296 -20.10 -22.93 22.73
C LYS A 296 -20.32 -21.45 23.03
N ARG A 297 -20.61 -20.60 22.03
CA ARG A 297 -20.93 -19.17 22.25
C ARG A 297 -22.08 -18.97 23.23
N ARG A 298 -23.12 -19.83 23.18
CA ARG A 298 -24.25 -19.76 24.11
C ARG A 298 -23.87 -20.17 25.53
N LYS A 299 -22.99 -21.15 25.69
CA LYS A 299 -22.46 -21.56 27.00
C LYS A 299 -21.56 -20.49 27.62
N GLU A 300 -20.68 -19.87 26.84
CA GLU A 300 -19.83 -18.76 27.30
C GLU A 300 -20.66 -17.55 27.75
N LYS A 301 -21.71 -17.19 27.00
CA LYS A 301 -22.64 -16.11 27.38
C LYS A 301 -23.49 -16.38 28.63
N LYS A 302 -23.64 -17.64 29.04
CA LYS A 302 -24.35 -18.00 30.28
C LYS A 302 -23.44 -17.94 31.51
N ASN A 303 -22.13 -17.91 31.30
CA ASN A 303 -21.11 -17.87 32.35
C ASN A 303 -20.50 -16.46 32.53
N GLN A 304 -21.06 -15.45 31.87
CA GLN A 304 -20.81 -14.02 32.05
C GLN A 304 -22.08 -13.36 32.57
#